data_AF-A0A1W6NVY7-F1
#
_entry.id   AF-A0A1W6NVY7-F1
#
_cell.length_a   1.000
_cell.length_b   1.000
_cell.length_c   1.000
_cell.angle_alpha   90.00
_cell.angle_beta   90.00
_cell.angle_gamma   90.00
#
_symmetry.space_group_name_H-M   'P 1'
#
loop_
_entity.id
_entity.type
_entity.pdbx_description
1 polymer ?
#
loop_
_entity_poly.entity_id
_entity_poly.type
_entity_poly.pdbx_seq_one_letter_code
_entity_poly.pdbx_strand_id
1 'polypeptide(L)'
;MNAMNPISGNGIFSPILSLISDAEDDPIVPLYREWAKAREEFFALADLPGNEDWDWPESVDADARENAAFWKMIELTPTSLAGIAALTHVLWTLDGPTAIEGSSDRKEEANHPNCKIMRAIWRATSGGIAANIDELESNAP
;
A
#
# COMPACT_ATOMS: atom_id res chain seq x y z
N MET A 1 51.98 22.67 -16.59
CA MET A 1 50.97 23.73 -16.44
C MET A 1 49.62 23.11 -16.77
N ASN A 2 48.86 22.69 -15.76
CA ASN A 2 47.54 22.08 -15.91
C ASN A 2 46.48 23.16 -15.71
N ALA A 3 45.62 23.37 -16.71
CA ALA A 3 44.43 24.19 -16.57
C ALA A 3 43.31 23.35 -15.95
N MET A 4 42.84 23.78 -14.77
CA MET A 4 41.62 23.30 -14.11
C MET A 4 40.39 23.76 -14.90
N ASN A 5 39.53 22.81 -15.29
CA ASN A 5 38.17 23.12 -15.74
C ASN A 5 37.23 23.20 -14.52
N PRO A 6 36.23 24.10 -14.52
CA PRO A 6 35.25 24.19 -13.45
C PRO A 6 34.23 23.06 -13.57
N ILE A 7 33.87 22.48 -12.42
CA ILE A 7 32.79 21.52 -12.28
C ILE A 7 31.48 22.29 -12.44
N SER A 8 30.81 22.12 -13.58
CA SER A 8 29.43 22.52 -13.77
C SER A 8 28.54 21.64 -12.87
N GLY A 9 27.89 22.27 -11.90
CA GLY A 9 26.90 21.63 -11.04
C GLY A 9 25.67 21.22 -11.83
N ASN A 10 25.61 19.94 -12.21
CA ASN A 10 24.36 19.30 -12.60
C ASN A 10 23.54 19.11 -11.33
N GLY A 11 22.55 19.98 -11.15
CA GLY A 11 21.51 19.81 -10.14
C GLY A 11 20.85 18.45 -10.33
N ILE A 12 21.10 17.55 -9.38
CA ILE A 12 20.34 16.33 -9.21
C ILE A 12 18.95 16.78 -8.75
N PHE A 13 18.07 17.07 -9.71
CA PHE A 13 16.64 17.11 -9.45
C PHE A 13 16.27 15.72 -8.96
N SER A 14 16.12 15.58 -7.65
CA SER A 14 15.78 14.33 -6.99
C SER A 14 14.31 14.03 -7.30
N PRO A 15 13.98 13.04 -8.16
CA PRO A 15 12.58 12.73 -8.50
C PRO A 15 11.77 12.26 -7.28
N ILE A 16 12.46 11.88 -6.20
CA ILE A 16 11.88 11.45 -4.93
C ILE A 16 11.10 12.57 -4.25
N LEU A 17 11.54 13.83 -4.33
CA LEU A 17 10.82 14.93 -3.66
C LEU A 17 9.49 15.28 -4.35
N SER A 18 9.41 15.11 -5.68
CA SER A 18 8.18 15.38 -6.44
C SER A 18 7.07 14.36 -6.14
N LEU A 19 7.44 13.10 -5.89
CA LEU A 19 6.50 12.03 -5.53
C LEU A 19 5.91 12.20 -4.12
N ILE A 20 6.64 12.86 -3.21
CA ILE A 20 6.18 13.09 -1.84
C ILE A 20 5.21 14.28 -1.78
N SER A 21 5.42 15.33 -2.58
CA SER A 21 4.51 16.48 -2.62
C SER A 21 3.15 16.12 -3.25
N ASP A 22 3.14 15.39 -4.37
CA ASP A 22 1.90 14.96 -5.03
C ASP A 22 1.09 13.94 -4.20
N ALA A 23 1.74 13.25 -3.26
CA ALA A 23 1.07 12.30 -2.37
C ALA A 23 0.26 12.97 -1.25
N GLU A 24 0.60 14.20 -0.86
CA GLU A 24 -0.17 14.97 0.13
C GLU A 24 -1.41 15.63 -0.48
N ASP A 25 -1.36 15.93 -1.79
CA ASP A 25 -2.48 16.55 -2.53
C ASP A 25 -3.50 15.54 -3.07
N ASP A 26 -3.19 14.24 -3.06
CA ASP A 26 -4.10 13.19 -3.52
C ASP A 26 -5.21 12.89 -2.49
N PRO A 27 -6.49 12.93 -2.89
CA PRO A 27 -7.60 12.75 -1.94
C PRO A 27 -7.71 11.32 -1.36
N ILE A 28 -7.10 10.32 -2.00
CA ILE A 28 -7.10 8.93 -1.54
C ILE A 28 -6.10 8.72 -0.40
N VAL A 29 -4.92 9.33 -0.48
CA VAL A 29 -3.80 9.04 0.43
C VAL A 29 -4.15 9.24 1.92
N PRO A 30 -4.78 10.34 2.36
CA PRO A 30 -5.15 10.48 3.78
C PRO A 30 -6.19 9.45 4.22
N LEU A 31 -7.15 9.09 3.36
CA LEU A 31 -8.16 8.05 3.66
C LEU A 31 -7.53 6.66 3.73
N TYR A 32 -6.56 6.37 2.87
CA TYR A 32 -5.80 5.13 2.90
C TYR A 32 -5.00 4.98 4.18
N ARG A 33 -4.35 6.04 4.65
CA ARG A 33 -3.62 6.05 5.93
C ARG A 33 -4.57 5.74 7.09
N GLU A 34 -5.77 6.34 7.10
CA GLU A 34 -6.79 6.06 8.12
C GLU A 34 -7.29 4.60 8.05
N TRP A 35 -7.60 4.11 6.85
CA TRP A 35 -8.00 2.72 6.61
C TRP A 35 -6.95 1.73 7.11
N ALA A 36 -5.68 1.92 6.73
CA ALA A 36 -4.59 1.03 7.11
C ALA A 36 -4.36 1.02 8.62
N LYS A 37 -4.42 2.20 9.26
CA LYS A 37 -4.28 2.34 10.72
C LYS A 37 -5.44 1.68 11.46
N ALA A 38 -6.68 1.91 11.04
CA ALA A 38 -7.86 1.30 11.65
C ALA A 38 -7.81 -0.24 11.58
N ARG A 39 -7.36 -0.77 10.43
CA ARG A 39 -7.20 -2.20 10.24
C ARG A 39 -6.08 -2.80 11.11
N GLU A 40 -4.94 -2.11 11.22
CA GLU A 40 -3.85 -2.49 12.16
C GLU A 40 -4.35 -2.53 13.60
N GLU A 41 -5.10 -1.51 14.02
CA GLU A 41 -5.71 -1.45 15.36
C GLU A 41 -6.70 -2.58 15.58
N PHE A 42 -7.56 -2.88 14.60
CA PHE A 42 -8.52 -3.99 14.69
C PHE A 42 -7.82 -5.33 14.92
N PHE A 43 -6.78 -5.66 14.14
CA PHE A 43 -6.03 -6.91 14.32
C PHE A 43 -5.27 -6.94 15.65
N ALA A 44 -4.65 -5.83 16.06
CA ALA A 44 -3.99 -5.75 17.35
C ALA A 44 -4.95 -6.00 18.53
N LEU A 45 -6.20 -5.53 18.42
CA LEU A 45 -7.25 -5.78 19.40
C LEU A 45 -7.79 -7.21 19.34
N ALA A 46 -7.92 -7.79 18.15
CA ALA A 46 -8.39 -9.17 17.97
C ALA A 46 -7.42 -10.21 18.57
N ASP A 47 -6.12 -9.88 18.62
CA ASP A 47 -5.09 -10.73 19.22
C ASP A 47 -5.07 -10.66 20.76
N LEU A 48 -5.84 -9.76 21.39
CA LEU A 48 -5.87 -9.64 22.86
C LEU A 48 -6.78 -10.70 23.50
N PRO A 49 -6.31 -11.37 24.57
CA PRO A 49 -7.15 -12.29 25.34
C PRO A 49 -8.39 -11.59 25.91
N GLY A 50 -9.57 -12.20 25.75
CA GLY A 50 -10.85 -11.67 26.20
C GLY A 50 -11.61 -10.81 25.17
N ASN A 51 -11.05 -10.61 23.97
CA ASN A 51 -11.71 -9.95 22.84
C ASN A 51 -12.01 -10.92 21.69
N GLU A 52 -12.21 -12.20 21.98
CA GLU A 52 -12.37 -13.23 20.95
C GLU A 52 -13.65 -13.06 20.11
N ASP A 53 -14.65 -12.37 20.65
CA ASP A 53 -15.91 -12.05 19.97
C ASP A 53 -15.85 -10.72 19.19
N TRP A 54 -14.74 -9.98 19.27
CA TRP A 54 -14.49 -8.68 18.60
C TRP A 54 -15.49 -7.55 18.94
N ASP A 55 -16.30 -7.74 19.98
CA ASP A 55 -17.35 -6.81 20.42
C ASP A 55 -16.84 -5.70 21.36
N TRP A 56 -15.53 -5.65 21.66
CA TRP A 56 -14.99 -4.54 22.45
C TRP A 56 -15.29 -3.20 21.74
N PRO A 57 -15.68 -2.14 22.48
CA PRO A 57 -15.99 -0.84 21.89
C PRO A 57 -14.88 -0.32 20.95
N GLU A 58 -13.63 -0.59 21.29
CA GLU A 58 -12.46 -0.21 20.50
C GLU A 58 -12.37 -1.00 19.17
N SER A 59 -12.73 -2.28 19.16
CA SER A 59 -12.78 -3.09 17.94
C SER A 59 -13.89 -2.63 17.01
N VAL A 60 -15.07 -2.33 17.55
CA VAL A 60 -16.21 -1.80 16.79
C VAL A 60 -15.88 -0.41 16.21
N ASP A 61 -15.19 0.44 16.96
CA ASP A 61 -14.73 1.75 16.46
C ASP A 61 -13.69 1.62 15.34
N ALA A 62 -12.73 0.70 15.50
CA ALA A 62 -11.73 0.43 14.47
C ALA A 62 -12.37 -0.08 13.16
N ASP A 63 -13.28 -1.06 13.23
CA ASP A 63 -14.02 -1.55 12.07
C ASP A 63 -14.85 -0.44 11.41
N ALA A 64 -15.53 0.40 12.21
CA ALA A 64 -16.31 1.52 11.69
C ALA A 64 -15.44 2.55 10.94
N ARG A 65 -14.23 2.85 11.46
CA ARG A 65 -13.28 3.76 10.80
C ARG A 65 -12.70 3.16 9.53
N GLU A 66 -12.32 1.89 9.55
CA GLU A 66 -11.87 1.16 8.37
C GLU A 66 -12.93 1.22 7.27
N ASN A 67 -14.16 0.81 7.59
CA ASN A 67 -15.27 0.74 6.66
C ASN A 67 -15.63 2.13 6.09
N ALA A 68 -15.68 3.16 6.95
CA ALA A 68 -15.95 4.54 6.51
C ALA A 68 -14.86 5.09 5.58
N ALA A 69 -13.58 4.78 5.85
CA ALA A 69 -12.48 5.19 4.99
C ALA A 69 -12.52 4.45 3.64
N PHE A 70 -12.78 3.14 3.65
CA PHE A 70 -12.94 2.32 2.44
C PHE A 70 -14.00 2.87 1.49
N TRP A 71 -15.24 3.06 1.98
CA TRP A 71 -16.33 3.54 1.13
C TRP A 71 -16.06 4.94 0.58
N LYS A 72 -15.40 5.82 1.34
CA LYS A 72 -14.99 7.14 0.83
C LYS A 72 -13.92 7.03 -0.26
N MET A 73 -12.93 6.15 -0.10
CA MET A 73 -11.86 5.99 -1.09
C MET A 73 -12.40 5.55 -2.45
N ILE A 74 -13.34 4.61 -2.50
CA ILE A 74 -13.83 4.07 -3.78
C ILE A 74 -14.76 5.02 -4.55
N GLU A 75 -15.27 6.05 -3.88
CA GLU A 75 -16.08 7.12 -4.48
C GLU A 75 -15.23 8.28 -5.04
N LEU A 76 -13.91 8.24 -4.81
CA LEU A 76 -12.97 9.28 -5.22
C LEU A 76 -12.07 8.78 -6.35
N THR A 77 -11.63 9.72 -7.19
CA THR A 77 -10.66 9.44 -8.24
C THR A 77 -9.25 9.76 -7.72
N PRO A 78 -8.29 8.82 -7.72
CA PRO A 78 -6.90 9.13 -7.39
C PRO A 78 -6.33 10.11 -8.42
N THR A 79 -5.53 11.08 -7.96
CA THR A 79 -4.93 12.13 -8.80
C THR A 79 -3.42 12.01 -8.91
N SER A 80 -2.83 11.02 -8.25
CA SER A 80 -1.40 10.75 -8.22
C SER A 80 -1.11 9.24 -8.35
N LEU A 81 0.15 8.89 -8.62
CA LEU A 81 0.61 7.49 -8.55
C LEU A 81 0.47 6.91 -7.13
N ALA A 82 0.63 7.73 -6.09
CA ALA A 82 0.47 7.30 -4.71
C ALA A 82 -0.98 6.88 -4.41
N GLY A 83 -1.97 7.65 -4.88
CA GLY A 83 -3.39 7.30 -4.75
C GLY A 83 -3.75 6.01 -5.52
N ILE A 84 -3.20 5.81 -6.72
CA ILE A 84 -3.41 4.56 -7.47
C ILE A 84 -2.77 3.37 -6.74
N ALA A 85 -1.56 3.54 -6.19
CA ALA A 85 -0.91 2.52 -5.38
C ALA A 85 -1.77 2.17 -4.16
N ALA A 86 -2.27 3.17 -3.43
CA ALA A 86 -3.14 2.99 -2.28
C ALA A 86 -4.41 2.16 -2.61
N LEU A 87 -5.15 2.52 -3.66
CA LEU A 87 -6.33 1.73 -4.08
C LEU A 87 -5.96 0.32 -4.53
N THR A 88 -4.81 0.15 -5.18
CA THR A 88 -4.33 -1.18 -5.58
C THR A 88 -4.03 -2.05 -4.37
N HIS A 89 -3.45 -1.48 -3.31
CA HIS A 89 -3.21 -2.17 -2.05
C HIS A 89 -4.50 -2.57 -1.34
N VAL A 90 -5.48 -1.66 -1.29
CA VAL A 90 -6.81 -1.97 -0.75
C VAL A 90 -7.45 -3.14 -1.52
N LEU A 91 -7.44 -3.10 -2.85
CA LEU A 91 -7.99 -4.19 -3.66
C LEU A 91 -7.25 -5.52 -3.42
N TRP A 92 -5.92 -5.50 -3.33
CA TRP A 92 -5.14 -6.70 -3.00
C TRP A 92 -5.47 -7.26 -1.62
N THR A 93 -5.71 -6.39 -0.63
CA THR A 93 -6.08 -6.82 0.72
C THR A 93 -7.45 -7.53 0.74
N LEU A 94 -8.37 -7.14 -0.15
CA LEU A 94 -9.73 -7.68 -0.22
C LEU A 94 -9.88 -8.90 -1.14
N ASP A 95 -9.17 -8.93 -2.27
CA ASP A 95 -9.33 -9.94 -3.35
C ASP A 95 -8.01 -10.62 -3.75
N GLY A 96 -6.94 -10.39 -2.97
CA GLY A 96 -5.67 -11.08 -3.13
C GLY A 96 -5.71 -12.53 -2.64
N PRO A 97 -4.54 -13.20 -2.62
CA PRO A 97 -4.43 -14.56 -2.09
C PRO A 97 -4.82 -14.63 -0.62
N THR A 98 -5.72 -15.55 -0.30
CA THR A 98 -6.25 -15.76 1.06
C THR A 98 -5.68 -17.02 1.71
N ALA A 99 -5.10 -17.92 0.91
CA ALA A 99 -4.41 -19.08 1.43
C ALA A 99 -3.22 -18.69 2.33
N ILE A 100 -2.88 -19.61 3.24
CA ILE A 100 -1.84 -19.45 4.26
C ILE A 100 -0.50 -19.06 3.62
N GLU A 101 0.20 -18.12 4.26
CA GLU A 101 1.53 -17.67 3.83
C GLU A 101 2.50 -18.84 3.63
N GLY A 102 3.23 -18.83 2.52
CA GLY A 102 4.18 -19.89 2.15
C GLY A 102 3.58 -21.21 1.64
N SER A 103 2.26 -21.38 1.64
CA SER A 103 1.60 -22.58 1.08
C SER A 103 1.70 -22.67 -0.46
N SER A 104 1.56 -23.87 -1.02
CA SER A 104 1.41 -24.07 -2.47
C SER A 104 0.20 -23.32 -3.01
N ASP A 105 -0.91 -23.39 -2.28
CA ASP A 105 -2.20 -22.85 -2.69
C ASP A 105 -2.12 -21.32 -2.81
N ARG A 106 -1.41 -20.65 -1.91
CA ARG A 106 -1.14 -19.21 -2.02
C ARG A 106 -0.36 -18.85 -3.27
N LYS A 107 0.63 -19.67 -3.65
CA LYS A 107 1.38 -19.47 -4.92
C LYS A 107 0.47 -19.64 -6.13
N GLU A 108 -0.46 -20.59 -6.09
CA GLU A 108 -1.45 -20.80 -7.14
C GLU A 108 -2.43 -19.62 -7.24
N GLU A 109 -2.98 -19.16 -6.11
CA GLU A 109 -3.87 -17.99 -6.02
C GLU A 109 -3.17 -16.71 -6.50
N ALA A 110 -1.93 -16.46 -6.05
CA ALA A 110 -1.15 -15.31 -6.50
C ALA A 110 -0.93 -15.32 -8.02
N ASN A 111 -0.96 -16.50 -8.65
CA ASN A 111 -0.83 -16.67 -10.09
C ASN A 111 -2.13 -16.47 -10.89
N HIS A 112 -3.26 -16.22 -10.22
CA HIS A 112 -4.50 -15.85 -10.87
C HIS A 112 -4.36 -14.54 -11.67
N PRO A 113 -5.12 -14.38 -12.77
CA PRO A 113 -5.02 -13.19 -13.62
C PRO A 113 -5.27 -11.86 -12.89
N ASN A 114 -6.25 -11.80 -11.97
CA ASN A 114 -6.53 -10.60 -11.17
C ASN A 114 -5.31 -10.20 -10.32
N CYS A 115 -4.71 -11.15 -9.61
CA CYS A 115 -3.50 -10.93 -8.81
C CYS A 115 -2.30 -10.46 -9.66
N LYS A 116 -2.14 -11.01 -10.87
CA LYS A 116 -1.09 -10.57 -11.79
C LYS A 116 -1.29 -9.13 -12.27
N ILE A 117 -2.52 -8.74 -12.55
CA ILE A 117 -2.87 -7.37 -12.95
C ILE A 117 -2.63 -6.39 -11.79
N MET A 118 -3.13 -6.70 -10.59
CA MET A 118 -2.90 -5.88 -9.39
C MET A 118 -1.40 -5.65 -9.15
N ARG A 119 -0.58 -6.71 -9.19
CA ARG A 119 0.89 -6.59 -9.05
C ARG A 119 1.54 -5.77 -10.17
N ALA A 120 1.03 -5.84 -11.40
CA ALA A 120 1.54 -5.01 -12.49
C ALA A 120 1.26 -3.51 -12.24
N ILE A 121 0.05 -3.18 -11.80
CA ILE A 121 -0.33 -1.80 -11.44
C ILE A 121 0.53 -1.31 -10.28
N TRP A 122 0.62 -2.09 -9.20
CA TRP A 122 1.42 -1.76 -8.02
C TRP A 122 2.88 -1.44 -8.36
N ARG A 123 3.53 -2.27 -9.19
CA ARG A 123 4.91 -2.03 -9.63
C ARG A 123 5.06 -0.74 -10.43
N ALA A 124 4.08 -0.41 -11.28
CA ALA A 124 4.10 0.81 -12.07
C ALA A 124 3.92 2.07 -11.22
N THR A 125 3.14 1.99 -10.14
CA THR A 125 2.74 3.15 -9.33
C THR A 125 3.66 3.41 -8.13
N SER A 126 4.32 2.38 -7.60
CA SER A 126 5.28 2.47 -6.49
C SER A 126 6.69 2.93 -6.92
N GLY A 127 6.89 3.34 -8.18
CA GLY A 127 8.17 3.87 -8.65
C GLY A 127 9.31 2.84 -8.76
N GLY A 128 9.00 1.55 -8.84
CA GLY A 128 10.02 0.50 -9.01
C GLY A 128 10.83 0.18 -7.74
N ILE A 129 10.41 0.62 -6.54
CA ILE A 129 10.95 0.12 -5.26
C ILE A 129 10.67 -1.39 -5.09
N ALA A 130 9.93 -2.00 -6.01
CA ALA A 130 9.78 -3.45 -6.18
C ALA A 130 10.90 -4.14 -6.98
N ALA A 131 12.14 -3.62 -6.96
CA ALA A 131 13.25 -4.13 -7.77
C ALA A 131 13.98 -5.36 -7.20
N ASN A 132 13.63 -5.84 -6.00
CA ASN A 132 14.11 -7.12 -5.46
C ASN A 132 12.94 -8.12 -5.41
N ILE A 133 12.74 -8.85 -6.51
CA ILE A 133 11.66 -9.83 -6.66
C ILE A 133 11.78 -10.95 -5.62
N ASP A 134 12.99 -11.27 -5.14
CA ASP A 134 13.21 -12.32 -4.12
C ASP A 134 12.91 -11.87 -2.68
N GLU A 135 12.85 -10.57 -2.40
CA GLU A 135 12.60 -10.00 -1.06
C GLU A 135 11.14 -9.56 -0.87
N LEU A 136 10.38 -9.52 -1.97
CA LEU A 136 8.94 -9.20 -2.00
C LEU A 136 8.03 -10.43 -2.13
N GLU A 137 8.57 -11.63 -2.39
CA GLU A 137 7.78 -12.86 -2.19
C GLU A 137 7.48 -13.12 -0.70
N SER A 138 8.15 -12.41 0.21
CA SER A 138 7.88 -12.44 1.66
C SER A 138 7.26 -11.15 2.22
N ASN A 139 7.23 -10.05 1.47
CA ASN A 139 6.81 -8.71 1.94
C ASN A 139 6.00 -7.88 0.94
N ALA A 140 5.59 -8.43 -0.21
CA ALA A 140 4.27 -8.05 -0.68
C ALA A 140 3.28 -8.47 0.43
N PRO A 141 2.22 -7.71 0.72
CA PRO A 141 1.11 -8.33 1.44
C PRO A 141 0.70 -9.66 0.79
#